data_AF-A0A4Y2SMT2-F1
#
_entry.id   AF-A0A4Y2SMT2-F1
#
_cell.length_a   1.000
_cell.length_b   1.000
_cell.length_c   1.000
_cell.angle_alpha   90.00
_cell.angle_beta   90.00
_cell.angle_gamma   90.00
#
_symmetry.space_group_name_H-M   'P 1'
#
loop_
_entity.id
_entity.type
_entity.pdbx_description
1 polymer ?
#
loop_
_entity_poly.entity_id
_entity_poly.type
_entity_poly.pdbx_seq_one_letter_code
_entity_poly.pdbx_strand_id
1 'polypeptide(L)'
;MPVVSIQDSERYYLRLLILRTLGAVSFDDLKTVDGIVWNTFQQACKMQGLLEGYQHWYDPLNEAIQPRAPFNLRLLFATICGFGEVNDIPELWFRYKDALSEDFVRKYSEDSRPQYSLAEIEEL
;
A
#
# COMPACT_ATOMS: atom_id res chain seq x y z
N MET A 1 23.25 5.95 16.61
CA MET A 1 22.62 4.79 15.93
C MET A 1 22.60 5.10 14.44
N PRO A 2 23.10 4.23 13.54
CA PRO A 2 23.05 4.53 12.12
C PRO A 2 21.60 4.39 11.65
N VAL A 3 21.01 5.50 11.22
CA VAL A 3 19.71 5.54 10.58
C VAL A 3 19.84 4.85 9.23
N VAL A 4 19.12 3.74 9.05
CA VAL A 4 18.94 3.12 7.74
C VAL A 4 18.12 4.12 6.92
N SER A 5 18.66 4.60 5.81
CA SER A 5 17.92 5.48 4.91
C SER A 5 16.67 4.75 4.41
N ILE A 6 15.50 5.36 4.62
CA ILE A 6 14.19 4.88 4.12
C ILE A 6 14.21 4.81 2.58
N GLN A 7 15.16 5.48 1.92
CA GLN A 7 15.33 5.50 0.47
C GLN A 7 15.99 4.24 -0.11
N ASP A 8 16.39 3.26 0.71
CA ASP A 8 16.98 2.02 0.23
C ASP A 8 16.09 0.81 0.51
N SER A 9 14.88 0.87 -0.03
CA SER A 9 13.86 -0.17 0.08
C SER A 9 14.39 -1.55 -0.31
N GLU A 10 15.22 -1.62 -1.36
CA GLU A 10 15.85 -2.87 -1.79
C GLU A 10 16.80 -3.49 -0.74
N ARG A 11 17.51 -2.68 0.07
CA ARG A 11 18.31 -3.20 1.19
C ARG A 11 17.45 -3.79 2.30
N TYR A 12 16.26 -3.25 2.54
CA TYR A 12 15.31 -3.84 3.49
C TYR A 12 14.86 -5.22 3.01
N TYR A 13 14.43 -5.33 1.75
CA TYR A 13 13.99 -6.60 1.17
C TYR A 13 15.12 -7.63 1.08
N LEU A 14 16.34 -7.20 0.75
CA LEU A 14 17.53 -8.06 0.81
C LEU A 14 17.73 -8.67 2.21
N ARG A 15 17.67 -7.85 3.26
CA ARG A 15 17.79 -8.34 4.66
C ARG A 15 16.67 -9.32 4.99
N LEU A 16 15.44 -9.04 4.55
CA LEU A 16 14.30 -9.92 4.76
C LEU A 16 14.50 -11.28 4.08
N LEU A 17 14.98 -11.32 2.82
CA LEU A 17 15.27 -12.56 2.11
C LEU A 17 16.40 -13.36 2.76
N ILE A 18 17.47 -12.70 3.21
CA ILE A 18 18.59 -13.37 3.91
C ILE A 18 18.10 -14.04 5.19
N LEU A 19 17.17 -13.42 5.93
CA LEU A 19 16.62 -13.99 7.15
C LEU A 19 15.70 -15.20 6.91
N ARG A 20 15.15 -15.34 5.70
CA ARG A 20 14.13 -16.34 5.36
C ARG A 20 14.62 -17.43 4.41
N THR A 21 15.67 -17.16 3.66
CA THR A 21 16.24 -18.08 2.66
C THR A 21 17.49 -18.76 3.23
N LEU A 22 17.40 -20.06 3.47
CA LEU A 22 18.54 -20.86 3.94
C LEU A 22 19.39 -21.34 2.74
N GLY A 23 20.70 -21.22 2.85
CA GLY A 23 21.63 -21.81 1.88
C GLY A 23 21.79 -21.06 0.56
N ALA A 24 21.25 -19.85 0.43
CA ALA A 24 21.55 -18.99 -0.72
C ALA A 24 23.05 -18.64 -0.75
N VAL A 25 23.71 -18.85 -1.89
CA VAL A 25 25.13 -18.53 -2.10
C VAL A 25 25.31 -17.34 -3.04
N SER A 26 24.24 -16.87 -3.67
CA SER A 26 24.23 -15.72 -4.57
C SER A 26 22.99 -14.82 -4.38
N PHE A 27 23.03 -13.60 -4.92
CA PHE A 27 21.85 -12.72 -4.97
C PHE A 27 20.77 -13.24 -5.91
N ASP A 28 21.14 -13.97 -6.96
CA ASP A 28 20.15 -14.58 -7.84
C ASP A 28 19.45 -15.75 -7.13
N ASP A 29 20.14 -16.49 -6.26
CA ASP A 29 19.51 -17.51 -5.41
C ASP A 29 18.48 -16.88 -4.48
N LEU A 30 18.82 -15.74 -3.85
CA LEU A 30 17.88 -15.00 -2.99
C LEU A 30 16.67 -14.49 -3.78
N LYS A 31 16.84 -14.14 -5.06
CA LYS A 31 15.77 -13.69 -5.93
C LYS A 31 15.04 -14.82 -6.65
N THR A 32 15.42 -16.08 -6.43
CA THR A 32 14.78 -17.22 -7.10
C THR A 32 13.58 -17.69 -6.28
N VAL A 33 12.41 -17.68 -6.89
CA VAL A 33 11.17 -18.22 -6.32
C VAL A 33 10.54 -19.14 -7.36
N ASP A 34 10.29 -20.40 -6.99
CA ASP A 34 9.75 -21.43 -7.89
C ASP A 34 10.51 -21.58 -9.24
N GLY A 35 11.84 -21.41 -9.19
CA GLY A 35 12.72 -21.52 -10.35
C GLY A 35 12.77 -20.27 -11.24
N ILE A 36 12.09 -19.19 -10.88
CA ILE A 36 12.10 -17.91 -11.59
C ILE A 36 12.97 -16.91 -10.82
N VAL A 37 13.97 -16.34 -11.48
CA VAL A 37 14.80 -15.25 -10.93
C VAL A 37 14.09 -13.92 -11.15
N TRP A 38 13.75 -13.24 -10.07
CA TRP A 38 13.11 -11.93 -10.11
C TRP A 38 14.11 -10.78 -10.28
N ASN A 39 13.64 -9.63 -10.78
CA ASN A 39 14.50 -8.49 -11.07
C ASN A 39 14.90 -7.72 -9.79
N THR A 40 14.02 -7.69 -8.78
CA THR A 40 14.24 -6.98 -7.52
C THR A 40 14.04 -7.89 -6.31
N PHE A 41 14.68 -7.55 -5.19
CA PHE A 41 14.48 -8.25 -3.92
C PHE A 41 13.04 -8.07 -3.42
N GLN A 42 12.42 -6.91 -3.67
CA GLN A 42 11.00 -6.71 -3.39
C GLN A 42 10.11 -7.71 -4.11
N GLN A 43 10.34 -7.96 -5.40
CA GLN A 43 9.57 -8.92 -6.19
C GLN A 43 9.74 -10.35 -5.67
N ALA A 44 10.96 -10.72 -5.29
CA ALA A 44 11.20 -12.03 -4.68
C ALA A 44 10.49 -12.17 -3.31
N CYS A 45 10.58 -11.16 -2.44
CA CYS A 45 9.83 -11.12 -1.17
C CYS A 45 8.33 -11.25 -1.39
N LYS A 46 7.80 -10.54 -2.40
CA LYS A 46 6.39 -10.60 -2.79
C LYS A 46 5.99 -12.02 -3.15
N MET A 47 6.76 -12.68 -4.00
CA MET A 47 6.44 -14.01 -4.52
C MET A 47 6.62 -15.11 -3.46
N GLN A 48 7.53 -14.93 -2.50
CA GLN A 48 7.65 -15.80 -1.33
C GLN A 48 6.56 -15.55 -0.26
N GLY A 49 5.68 -14.55 -0.46
CA GLY A 49 4.66 -14.17 0.53
C GLY A 49 5.24 -13.58 1.82
N LEU A 50 6.46 -13.05 1.78
CA LEU A 50 7.14 -12.44 2.94
C LEU A 50 6.68 -11.02 3.22
N LEU A 51 6.09 -10.36 2.23
CA LEU A 51 5.47 -9.06 2.41
C LEU A 51 4.06 -9.30 2.91
N GLU A 52 3.73 -8.76 4.09
CA GLU A 52 2.34 -8.67 4.53
C GLU A 52 1.53 -8.08 3.39
N GLY A 53 0.51 -8.84 2.98
CA GLY A 53 -0.10 -8.65 1.67
C GLY A 53 -0.51 -7.20 1.46
N TYR A 54 -0.46 -6.78 0.19
CA TYR A 54 -1.06 -5.56 -0.34
C TYR A 54 -2.45 -5.27 0.25
N GLN A 55 -3.13 -6.29 0.75
CA GLN A 55 -4.46 -6.29 1.33
C GLN A 55 -4.59 -5.77 2.77
N HIS A 56 -3.52 -5.60 3.55
CA HIS A 56 -3.67 -5.20 4.96
C HIS A 56 -4.29 -3.80 5.14
N TRP A 57 -4.20 -2.94 4.13
CA TRP A 57 -4.89 -1.65 4.11
C TRP A 57 -6.38 -1.76 3.76
N TYR A 58 -6.76 -2.84 3.08
CA TYR A 58 -8.12 -3.02 2.60
C TYR A 58 -9.06 -3.44 3.72
N ASP A 59 -8.63 -4.28 4.66
CA ASP A 59 -9.49 -4.70 5.78
C ASP A 59 -9.91 -3.52 6.67
N PRO A 60 -9.00 -2.63 7.13
CA PRO A 60 -9.36 -1.43 7.86
C PRO A 60 -10.21 -0.45 7.04
N LEU A 61 -9.92 -0.27 5.75
CA LEU A 61 -10.73 0.60 4.88
C LEU A 61 -12.14 0.04 4.69
N ASN A 62 -12.30 -1.28 4.53
CA ASN A 62 -13.60 -1.92 4.43
C ASN A 62 -14.40 -1.84 5.74
N GLU A 63 -13.75 -2.01 6.89
CA GLU A 63 -14.40 -1.80 8.19
C GLU A 63 -14.82 -0.33 8.39
N ALA A 64 -13.98 0.62 8.00
CA ALA A 64 -14.24 2.05 8.14
C ALA A 64 -15.39 2.56 7.24
N ILE A 65 -15.80 1.79 6.22
CA ILE A 65 -17.02 2.08 5.43
C ILE A 65 -18.30 1.83 6.24
N GLN A 66 -18.33 0.77 7.08
CA GLN A 66 -19.53 0.37 7.84
C GLN A 66 -20.13 1.47 8.72
N PRO A 67 -19.35 2.28 9.47
CA PRO A 67 -19.91 3.36 10.27
C PRO A 67 -20.44 4.55 9.45
N ARG A 68 -20.32 4.56 8.11
CA ARG A 68 -20.72 5.67 7.21
C ARG A 68 -20.18 7.03 7.69
N ALA A 69 -18.90 7.07 8.03
CA ALA A 69 -18.19 8.28 8.41
C ALA A 69 -17.16 8.64 7.33
N PRO A 70 -17.59 9.19 6.18
CA PRO A 70 -16.71 9.41 5.04
C PRO A 70 -15.52 10.34 5.34
N PHE A 71 -15.67 11.29 6.27
CA PHE A 71 -14.54 12.07 6.79
C PHE A 71 -13.46 11.19 7.49
N ASN A 72 -13.86 10.28 8.37
CA ASN A 72 -12.93 9.37 9.04
C ASN A 72 -12.28 8.39 8.04
N LEU A 73 -13.03 7.99 7.02
CA LEU A 73 -12.51 7.17 5.92
C LEU A 73 -11.45 7.93 5.12
N ARG A 74 -11.66 9.23 4.84
CA ARG A 74 -10.66 10.10 4.20
C ARG A 74 -9.42 10.29 5.06
N LEU A 75 -9.56 10.47 6.38
CA LEU A 75 -8.43 10.55 7.30
C LEU A 75 -7.61 9.24 7.35
N LEU A 76 -8.29 8.09 7.39
CA LEU A 76 -7.64 6.78 7.31
C LEU A 76 -6.91 6.60 5.98
N PHE A 77 -7.55 6.98 4.87
CA PHE A 77 -6.93 6.94 3.55
C PHE A 77 -5.68 7.83 3.46
N ALA A 78 -5.75 9.08 3.94
CA ALA A 78 -4.61 10.00 4.02
C ALA A 78 -3.46 9.42 4.87
N THR A 79 -3.80 8.82 6.01
CA THR A 79 -2.82 8.16 6.89
C THR A 79 -2.13 6.99 6.19
N ILE A 80 -2.89 6.16 5.47
CA ILE A 80 -2.37 5.03 4.69
C ILE A 80 -1.48 5.52 3.54
N CYS A 81 -1.85 6.59 2.84
CA CYS A 81 -1.04 7.17 1.78
C CYS A 81 0.24 7.84 2.29
N GLY A 82 0.19 8.51 3.45
CA GLY A 82 1.33 9.24 4.02
C GLY A 82 2.32 8.36 4.79
N PHE A 83 1.83 7.31 5.46
CA PHE A 83 2.65 6.48 6.37
C PHE A 83 2.67 5.00 5.99
N GLY A 84 1.76 4.54 5.13
CA GLY A 84 1.69 3.14 4.73
C GLY A 84 2.63 2.80 3.59
N GLU A 85 3.11 1.55 3.57
CA GLU A 85 3.84 0.98 2.42
C GLU A 85 2.85 0.58 1.31
N VAL A 86 2.15 1.57 0.75
CA VAL A 86 1.19 1.37 -0.35
C VAL A 86 1.96 1.32 -1.66
N ASN A 87 1.89 0.18 -2.34
CA ASN A 87 2.59 -0.02 -3.60
C ASN A 87 1.87 0.59 -4.81
N ASP A 88 0.55 0.78 -4.74
CA ASP A 88 -0.28 1.32 -5.82
C ASP A 88 -1.41 2.20 -5.24
N ILE A 89 -1.07 3.47 -5.02
CA ILE A 89 -2.03 4.48 -4.53
C ILE A 89 -3.14 4.74 -5.56
N PRO A 90 -2.87 4.82 -6.89
CA PRO A 90 -3.92 4.96 -7.89
C PRO A 90 -5.00 3.86 -7.83
N GLU A 91 -4.60 2.59 -7.70
CA GLU A 91 -5.55 1.47 -7.58
C GLU A 91 -6.37 1.58 -6.28
N LEU A 92 -5.71 1.92 -5.17
CA LEU A 92 -6.38 2.12 -3.88
C LEU A 92 -7.43 3.25 -3.96
N TRP A 93 -7.06 4.38 -4.56
CA TRP A 93 -7.98 5.49 -4.81
C TRP A 93 -9.17 5.06 -5.67
N PHE A 94 -8.91 4.41 -6.81
CA PHE A 94 -9.97 4.02 -7.73
C PHE A 94 -11.01 3.10 -7.09
N ARG A 95 -10.57 2.24 -6.17
CA ARG A 95 -11.45 1.32 -5.43
C ARG A 95 -12.30 2.01 -4.37
N TYR A 96 -11.79 3.04 -3.70
CA TYR A 96 -12.47 3.65 -2.54
C TYR A 96 -13.07 5.04 -2.82
N LYS A 97 -12.80 5.67 -3.97
CA LYS A 97 -13.28 7.03 -4.32
C LYS A 97 -14.78 7.27 -4.12
N ASP A 98 -15.61 6.25 -4.35
CA ASP A 98 -17.07 6.39 -4.23
C ASP A 98 -17.49 6.43 -2.76
N ALA A 99 -16.86 5.59 -1.92
CA ALA A 99 -17.08 5.60 -0.47
C ALA A 99 -16.46 6.85 0.19
N LEU A 100 -15.28 7.28 -0.28
CA LEU A 100 -14.61 8.49 0.17
C LEU A 100 -15.41 9.75 -0.16
N SER A 101 -16.30 9.70 -1.14
CA SER A 101 -17.10 10.85 -1.59
C SER A 101 -18.61 10.72 -1.33
N GLU A 102 -19.02 9.78 -0.48
CA GLU A 102 -20.44 9.50 -0.19
C GLU A 102 -21.20 10.73 0.35
N ASP A 103 -20.59 11.52 1.22
CA ASP A 103 -21.19 12.73 1.79
C ASP A 103 -21.36 13.87 0.78
N PHE A 104 -20.58 13.86 -0.30
CA PHE A 104 -20.67 14.83 -1.38
C PHE A 104 -21.85 14.56 -2.33
N VAL A 105 -22.54 13.41 -2.20
CA VAL A 105 -23.63 12.98 -3.08
C VAL A 105 -24.76 14.02 -3.22
N ARG A 106 -25.01 14.78 -2.15
CA ARG A 106 -26.09 15.78 -2.09
C ARG A 106 -25.73 17.13 -2.69
N LYS A 107 -24.43 17.43 -2.82
CA LYS A 107 -23.93 18.76 -3.22
C LYS A 107 -23.36 18.77 -4.64
N TYR A 108 -22.85 17.64 -5.11
CA TYR A 108 -22.09 17.56 -6.35
C TYR A 108 -22.56 16.42 -7.26
N SER A 109 -22.27 16.54 -8.56
CA SER A 109 -22.56 15.49 -9.55
C SER A 109 -21.62 14.30 -9.38
N GLU A 110 -22.04 13.12 -9.83
CA GLU A 110 -21.27 11.88 -9.70
C GLU A 110 -19.83 12.00 -10.23
N ASP A 111 -19.66 12.70 -11.35
CA ASP A 111 -18.34 12.93 -11.97
C ASP A 111 -17.43 13.89 -11.18
N SER A 112 -18.00 14.78 -10.37
CA SER A 112 -17.25 15.82 -9.64
C SER A 112 -16.99 15.48 -8.17
N ARG A 113 -17.79 14.60 -7.55
CA ARG A 113 -17.62 14.20 -6.14
C ARG A 113 -16.22 13.69 -5.79
N PRO A 114 -15.58 12.82 -6.60
CA PRO A 114 -14.24 12.32 -6.27
C PRO A 114 -13.19 13.44 -6.22
N GLN A 115 -13.34 14.50 -7.02
CA GLN A 115 -12.39 15.62 -7.04
C GLN A 115 -12.41 16.42 -5.75
N TYR A 116 -13.60 16.68 -5.19
CA TYR A 116 -13.74 17.36 -3.90
C TYR A 116 -13.23 16.51 -2.74
N SER A 117 -13.50 15.20 -2.78
CA SER A 117 -12.94 14.27 -1.80
C SER A 117 -11.41 14.22 -1.87
N LEU A 118 -10.82 14.26 -3.06
CA LEU A 118 -9.38 14.26 -3.23
C LEU A 118 -8.75 15.54 -2.69
N ALA A 119 -9.34 16.70 -3.01
CA ALA A 119 -8.89 17.99 -2.49
C ALA A 119 -8.91 18.04 -0.96
N GLU A 120 -9.94 17.50 -0.31
CA GLU A 120 -9.98 17.42 1.16
C GLU A 120 -8.91 16.48 1.72
N ILE A 121 -8.63 15.35 1.05
CA ILE A 121 -7.55 14.42 1.45
C ILE A 121 -6.17 15.08 1.34
N GLU A 122 -5.95 15.93 0.32
CA GLU A 122 -4.68 16.65 0.14
C GLU A 122 -4.46 17.74 1.22
N GLU A 123 -5.51 18.17 1.92
CA GLU A 123 -5.45 19.13 3.02
C GLU A 123 -5.29 18.49 4.41
N LEU A 124 -5.41 17.15 4.52
CA LEU A 124 -5.29 16.37 5.76
C LEU A 124 -3.85 15.93 6.07
#